data_AF-A0A959Z9U9-F1
#
_entry.id   AF-A0A959Z9U9-F1
#
_cell.length_a   1.000
_cell.length_b   1.000
_cell.length_c   1.000
_cell.angle_alpha   90.00
_cell.angle_beta   90.00
_cell.angle_gamma   90.00
#
_symmetry.space_group_name_H-M   'P 1'
#
loop_
_entity.id
_entity.type
_entity.pdbx_description
1 polymer ?
#
loop_
_entity_poly.entity_id
_entity_poly.type
_entity_poly.pdbx_seq_one_letter_code
_entity_poly.pdbx_strand_id
1 'polypeptide(L)'
;MISPNRCAVIALVACSAFASAQVVDGTRDANYGSALAVQTVETQFGDANPPGSLGGSELDAAYARVSGGRLYVMLTGNLEPNFNKLNIFIDSVAGGENTLSATPDYDFNGGGGWISSNMGGMTFDAGFEADYHIFGRWGGATDPFSVDFINRNGGLSSMVAGSSGSSAPAAGLIANGAINAGNVGPNASGTALTQDLFFAMDNNNAAGVLGGTGAADQVAAAAVTTGFEFSVDLADIGNPGIGSTIKISAMVGNGDHNYMSNQFLGGLAGGTGNLGGDGAGGFTGTLSGVDLNQFAGNQYFEVNVVPEPATMAIFGIAALAALRKRKK
;
A
#
# COMPACT_ATOMS: atom_id res chain seq x y z
N MET A 1 -34.88 -36.46 -53.28
CA MET A 1 -34.09 -36.59 -52.05
C MET A 1 -33.26 -35.34 -51.87
N ILE A 2 -33.80 -34.35 -51.14
CA ILE A 2 -33.11 -33.09 -50.83
C ILE A 2 -32.93 -33.08 -49.31
N SER A 3 -31.67 -33.19 -48.86
CA SER A 3 -31.29 -33.07 -47.46
C SER A 3 -31.29 -31.60 -47.06
N PRO A 4 -31.95 -31.19 -45.96
CA PRO A 4 -31.78 -29.86 -45.42
C PRO A 4 -30.54 -29.80 -44.52
N ASN A 5 -29.56 -28.99 -44.93
CA ASN A 5 -28.42 -28.59 -44.11
C ASN A 5 -28.92 -27.89 -42.83
N ARG A 6 -28.79 -28.55 -41.68
CA ARG A 6 -29.04 -27.96 -40.36
C ARG A 6 -27.91 -26.99 -40.02
N CYS A 7 -28.11 -25.70 -40.26
CA CYS A 7 -27.32 -24.64 -39.65
C CYS A 7 -27.63 -24.60 -38.14
N ALA A 8 -26.79 -25.22 -37.33
CA ALA A 8 -26.81 -25.02 -35.88
C ALA A 8 -26.19 -23.65 -35.56
N VAL A 9 -27.03 -22.68 -35.22
CA VAL A 9 -26.61 -21.43 -34.60
C VAL A 9 -26.38 -21.73 -33.11
N ILE A 10 -25.12 -21.82 -32.71
CA ILE A 10 -24.74 -21.87 -31.29
C ILE A 10 -24.69 -20.41 -30.82
N ALA A 11 -25.72 -19.99 -30.09
CA ALA A 11 -25.67 -18.75 -29.31
C ALA A 11 -24.86 -19.04 -28.03
N LEU A 12 -23.61 -18.59 -28.00
CA LEU A 12 -22.79 -18.64 -26.79
C LEU A 12 -22.97 -17.31 -26.06
N VAL A 13 -23.70 -17.33 -24.95
CA VAL A 13 -23.84 -16.19 -24.04
C VAL A 13 -22.51 -16.03 -23.31
N ALA A 14 -21.76 -14.99 -23.62
CA ALA A 14 -20.64 -14.56 -22.78
C ALA A 14 -21.23 -13.85 -21.56
N CYS A 15 -21.32 -14.54 -20.42
CA CYS A 15 -21.53 -13.86 -19.15
C CYS A 15 -20.24 -13.10 -18.83
N SER A 16 -20.22 -11.80 -19.10
CA SER A 16 -19.28 -10.88 -18.45
C SER A 16 -19.66 -10.84 -16.97
N ALA A 17 -18.96 -11.64 -16.16
CA ALA A 17 -19.01 -11.50 -14.72
C ALA A 17 -18.41 -10.13 -14.37
N PHE A 18 -19.26 -9.17 -14.03
CA PHE A 18 -18.80 -7.97 -13.34
C PHE A 18 -18.23 -8.45 -12.00
N ALA A 19 -16.91 -8.32 -11.81
CA ALA A 19 -16.34 -8.52 -10.49
C ALA A 19 -16.96 -7.46 -9.56
N SER A 20 -17.55 -7.89 -8.44
CA SER A 20 -17.95 -6.94 -7.40
C SER A 20 -16.72 -6.15 -6.96
N ALA A 21 -16.89 -4.86 -6.69
CA ALA A 21 -15.85 -4.07 -6.05
C ALA A 21 -15.43 -4.79 -4.77
N GLN A 22 -14.12 -4.88 -4.56
CA GLN A 22 -13.60 -5.51 -3.37
C GLN A 22 -13.95 -4.66 -2.16
N VAL A 23 -14.30 -5.33 -1.06
CA VAL A 23 -14.63 -4.65 0.19
C VAL A 23 -13.31 -4.22 0.83
N VAL A 24 -13.26 -2.97 1.30
CA VAL A 24 -12.13 -2.46 2.08
C VAL A 24 -12.59 -2.45 3.53
N ASP A 25 -12.21 -3.47 4.29
CA ASP A 25 -12.64 -3.68 5.68
C ASP A 25 -11.50 -4.06 6.64
N GLY A 26 -10.26 -4.13 6.15
CA GLY A 26 -9.10 -4.46 6.97
C GLY A 26 -8.88 -5.97 7.09
N THR A 27 -9.62 -6.79 6.34
CA THR A 27 -9.43 -8.24 6.26
C THR A 27 -9.01 -8.67 4.84
N ARG A 28 -7.98 -9.52 4.76
CA ARG A 28 -7.47 -10.06 3.50
C ARG A 28 -8.47 -11.01 2.85
N ASP A 29 -9.16 -10.52 1.82
CA ASP A 29 -9.96 -11.33 0.91
C ASP A 29 -9.12 -12.36 0.12
N ALA A 30 -9.72 -13.49 -0.24
CA ALA A 30 -9.08 -14.54 -1.03
C ALA A 30 -8.71 -14.11 -2.46
N ASN A 31 -9.35 -13.06 -2.99
CA ASN A 31 -9.17 -12.57 -4.34
C ASN A 31 -7.86 -11.77 -4.54
N TYR A 32 -7.18 -11.37 -3.45
CA TYR A 32 -5.84 -10.79 -3.48
C TYR A 32 -4.77 -11.76 -4.01
N GLY A 33 -5.01 -13.08 -3.91
CA GLY A 33 -4.04 -14.10 -4.33
C GLY A 33 -2.94 -14.32 -3.29
N SER A 34 -1.76 -14.72 -3.76
CA SER A 34 -0.58 -14.92 -2.90
C SER A 34 0.03 -13.61 -2.43
N ALA A 35 0.76 -13.65 -1.31
CA ALA A 35 1.54 -12.51 -0.85
C ALA A 35 2.55 -12.05 -1.92
N LEU A 36 2.66 -10.73 -2.07
CA LEU A 36 3.68 -10.06 -2.89
C LEU A 36 4.97 -9.81 -2.10
N ALA A 37 4.84 -9.65 -0.78
CA ALA A 37 5.94 -9.65 0.17
C ALA A 37 5.49 -10.30 1.49
N VAL A 38 6.43 -10.91 2.20
CA VAL A 38 6.25 -11.46 3.54
C VAL A 38 7.41 -10.97 4.40
N GLN A 39 7.13 -10.58 5.63
CA GLN A 39 8.11 -10.04 6.55
C GLN A 39 9.23 -11.03 6.82
N THR A 40 10.46 -10.53 6.81
CA THR A 40 11.68 -11.32 6.97
C THR A 40 12.37 -11.08 8.30
N VAL A 41 11.99 -10.04 9.03
CA VAL A 41 12.58 -9.68 10.34
C VAL A 41 11.50 -9.49 11.42
N GLU A 42 11.81 -9.93 12.63
CA GLU A 42 11.06 -9.62 13.85
C GLU A 42 10.92 -8.10 14.07
N THR A 43 9.94 -7.67 14.87
CA THR A 43 9.67 -6.24 15.10
C THR A 43 10.37 -5.68 16.34
N GLN A 44 11.00 -4.50 16.19
CA GLN A 44 11.48 -3.71 17.33
C GLN A 44 10.51 -2.58 17.74
N PHE A 45 9.39 -2.42 17.04
CA PHE A 45 8.33 -1.49 17.43
C PHE A 45 7.22 -2.18 18.25
N GLY A 46 7.49 -3.38 18.74
CA GLY A 46 6.63 -4.17 19.62
C GLY A 46 5.76 -5.15 18.84
N ASP A 47 5.62 -6.34 19.42
CA ASP A 47 4.74 -7.43 18.95
C ASP A 47 3.39 -7.31 19.66
N ALA A 48 2.30 -7.34 18.90
CA ALA A 48 0.95 -7.12 19.38
C ALA A 48 0.31 -8.40 19.98
N ASN A 49 1.04 -9.10 20.85
CA ASN A 49 0.63 -10.34 21.50
C ASN A 49 0.47 -10.17 23.01
N PRO A 50 -0.74 -10.36 23.60
CA PRO A 50 -1.95 -10.95 23.02
C PRO A 50 -2.78 -10.01 22.12
N PRO A 51 -3.75 -10.53 21.33
CA PRO A 51 -4.54 -9.72 20.41
C PRO A 51 -5.39 -8.68 21.14
N GLY A 52 -5.51 -7.51 20.53
CA GLY A 52 -6.16 -6.35 21.15
C GLY A 52 -5.27 -5.62 22.16
N SER A 53 -4.01 -6.03 22.32
CA SER A 53 -3.01 -5.22 23.01
C SER A 53 -2.81 -3.91 22.26
N LEU A 54 -2.84 -2.78 22.97
CA LEU A 54 -2.58 -1.45 22.40
C LEU A 54 -1.10 -1.21 22.09
N GLY A 55 -0.27 -2.25 22.13
CA GLY A 55 1.18 -2.16 21.98
C GLY A 55 1.62 -2.94 20.77
N GLY A 56 2.56 -2.37 20.01
CA GLY A 56 3.20 -3.04 18.91
C GLY A 56 2.82 -2.49 17.54
N SER A 57 3.83 -2.16 16.75
CA SER A 57 3.68 -1.91 15.31
C SER A 57 4.53 -2.94 14.57
N GLU A 58 3.88 -3.71 13.70
CA GLU A 58 4.50 -4.81 12.98
C GLU A 58 3.82 -5.02 11.63
N LEU A 59 4.59 -5.47 10.65
CA LEU A 59 4.11 -5.80 9.31
C LEU A 59 4.38 -7.27 9.07
N ASP A 60 3.42 -7.98 8.50
CA ASP A 60 3.50 -9.41 8.25
C ASP A 60 3.57 -9.76 6.77
N ALA A 61 2.66 -9.23 5.95
CA ALA A 61 2.63 -9.52 4.52
C ALA A 61 1.90 -8.43 3.73
N ALA A 62 2.31 -8.29 2.46
CA ALA A 62 1.68 -7.41 1.50
C ALA A 62 0.92 -8.21 0.46
N TYR A 63 -0.28 -7.74 0.13
CA TYR A 63 -1.09 -8.23 -0.98
C TYR A 63 -1.64 -7.05 -1.74
N ALA A 64 -1.70 -7.15 -3.06
CA ALA A 64 -2.29 -6.10 -3.86
C ALA A 64 -2.84 -6.65 -5.16
N ARG A 65 -3.83 -5.95 -5.71
CA ARG A 65 -4.36 -6.25 -7.03
C ARG A 65 -4.97 -5.02 -7.67
N VAL A 66 -4.98 -5.03 -8.99
CA VAL A 66 -5.75 -4.07 -9.80
C VAL A 66 -7.06 -4.72 -10.21
N SER A 67 -8.18 -4.03 -9.99
CA SER A 67 -9.51 -4.49 -10.39
C SER A 67 -10.46 -3.30 -10.53
N GLY A 68 -11.28 -3.26 -11.58
CA GLY A 68 -12.29 -2.22 -11.75
C GLY A 68 -11.71 -0.80 -11.84
N GLY A 69 -10.50 -0.66 -12.39
CA GLY A 69 -9.80 0.64 -12.48
C GLY A 69 -9.20 1.12 -11.16
N ARG A 70 -9.11 0.28 -10.13
CA ARG A 70 -8.57 0.64 -8.81
C ARG A 70 -7.43 -0.28 -8.41
N LEU A 71 -6.45 0.27 -7.71
CA LEU A 71 -5.47 -0.49 -6.94
C LEU A 71 -6.05 -0.76 -5.55
N TYR A 72 -6.08 -2.03 -5.16
CA TYR A 72 -6.39 -2.49 -3.81
C TYR A 72 -5.11 -3.01 -3.17
N VAL A 73 -4.85 -2.63 -1.93
CA VAL A 73 -3.68 -3.07 -1.16
C VAL A 73 -4.11 -3.47 0.24
N MET A 74 -3.64 -4.63 0.68
CA MET A 74 -3.77 -5.14 2.03
C MET A 74 -2.38 -5.36 2.61
N LEU A 75 -2.11 -4.72 3.75
CA LEU A 75 -0.87 -4.83 4.52
C LEU A 75 -1.25 -5.42 5.87
N THR A 76 -0.96 -6.71 6.05
CA THR A 76 -1.31 -7.42 7.29
C THR A 76 -0.33 -7.08 8.41
N GLY A 77 -0.82 -7.09 9.65
CA GLY A 77 -0.06 -6.77 10.86
C GLY A 77 -0.77 -5.74 11.73
N ASN A 78 0.01 -4.98 12.51
CA ASN A 78 -0.52 -4.03 13.49
C ASN A 78 0.16 -2.65 13.38
N LEU A 79 -0.58 -1.60 13.76
CA LEU A 79 -0.05 -0.26 13.97
C LEU A 79 -0.46 0.22 15.36
N GLU A 80 0.51 0.54 16.19
CA GLU A 80 0.26 0.94 17.57
C GLU A 80 -0.51 2.28 17.62
N PRO A 81 -1.58 2.41 18.43
CA PRO A 81 -2.30 3.67 18.59
C PRO A 81 -1.55 4.68 19.46
N ASN A 82 -0.37 5.09 19.00
CA ASN A 82 0.55 6.00 19.69
C ASN A 82 1.16 7.06 18.74
N PHE A 83 0.50 7.30 17.60
CA PHE A 83 0.98 8.12 16.49
C PHE A 83 2.16 7.57 15.68
N ASN A 84 2.59 6.33 15.89
CA ASN A 84 3.36 5.63 14.85
C ASN A 84 2.61 5.69 13.52
N LYS A 85 3.37 5.73 12.44
CA LYS A 85 2.84 5.90 11.08
C LYS A 85 3.21 4.70 10.23
N LEU A 86 2.20 4.18 9.56
CA LEU A 86 2.40 3.32 8.40
C LEU A 86 2.59 4.23 7.18
N ASN A 87 3.79 4.25 6.61
CA ASN A 87 4.16 5.03 5.43
C ASN A 87 4.14 4.11 4.22
N ILE A 88 3.53 4.55 3.13
CA ILE A 88 3.36 3.78 1.90
C ILE A 88 3.69 4.71 0.75
N PHE A 89 4.83 4.51 0.13
CA PHE A 89 5.24 5.24 -1.06
C PHE A 89 4.91 4.41 -2.30
N ILE A 90 4.44 5.08 -3.34
CA ILE A 90 4.05 4.46 -4.60
C ILE A 90 4.87 5.09 -5.73
N ASP A 91 5.50 4.23 -6.52
CA ASP A 91 6.12 4.52 -7.81
C ASP A 91 5.25 3.82 -8.85
N SER A 92 4.52 4.60 -9.66
CA SER A 92 3.54 4.08 -10.62
C SER A 92 3.61 4.75 -11.99
N VAL A 93 4.39 5.80 -12.13
CA VAL A 93 4.68 6.47 -13.40
C VAL A 93 6.17 6.83 -13.47
N ALA A 94 6.64 7.24 -14.66
CA ALA A 94 8.02 7.72 -14.76
C ALA A 94 8.17 9.09 -14.09
N GLY A 95 9.20 9.27 -13.27
CA GLY A 95 9.43 10.48 -12.49
C GLY A 95 9.42 10.18 -10.99
N GLY A 96 9.16 11.20 -10.17
CA GLY A 96 9.19 11.06 -8.72
C GLY A 96 10.58 11.27 -8.10
N GLU A 97 10.74 10.83 -6.85
CA GLU A 97 11.94 11.05 -6.05
C GLU A 97 12.51 9.73 -5.50
N ASN A 98 13.73 9.38 -5.89
CA ASN A 98 14.49 8.32 -5.22
C ASN A 98 15.08 8.78 -3.88
N THR A 99 15.67 9.98 -3.84
CA THR A 99 16.06 10.65 -2.60
C THR A 99 15.09 11.77 -2.32
N LEU A 100 14.42 11.73 -1.17
CA LEU A 100 13.40 12.71 -0.81
C LEU A 100 14.01 14.09 -0.54
N SER A 101 13.46 15.14 -1.14
CA SER A 101 14.01 16.50 -1.10
C SER A 101 13.67 17.36 0.12
N ALA A 102 13.03 16.77 1.14
CA ALA A 102 12.42 17.45 2.31
C ALA A 102 11.17 18.29 1.98
N THR A 103 10.76 18.36 0.71
CA THR A 103 9.44 18.84 0.28
C THR A 103 8.68 17.69 -0.39
N PRO A 104 7.37 17.79 -0.63
CA PRO A 104 6.45 18.84 -0.17
C PRO A 104 6.22 18.83 1.35
N ASP A 105 5.69 19.95 1.84
CA ASP A 105 5.30 20.21 3.21
C ASP A 105 3.87 19.71 3.46
N TYR A 106 3.68 18.73 4.34
CA TYR A 106 2.38 18.16 4.70
C TYR A 106 2.41 17.52 6.09
N ASP A 107 1.30 16.86 6.48
CA ASP A 107 1.02 16.36 7.82
C ASP A 107 0.89 17.49 8.86
N PHE A 108 1.34 17.31 10.11
CA PHE A 108 1.23 18.33 11.14
C PHE A 108 2.38 19.35 11.04
N ASN A 109 2.09 20.58 11.44
CA ASN A 109 3.13 21.60 11.65
C ASN A 109 3.46 21.66 13.14
N GLY A 110 4.65 21.23 13.51
CA GLY A 110 5.12 21.14 14.90
C GLY A 110 5.63 22.46 15.48
N GLY A 111 5.33 23.61 14.86
CA GLY A 111 5.81 24.94 15.29
C GLY A 111 7.26 25.25 14.92
N GLY A 112 8.05 24.24 14.52
CA GLY A 112 9.40 24.38 13.95
C GLY A 112 9.51 24.06 12.45
N GLY A 113 8.40 23.63 11.82
CA GLY A 113 8.36 23.15 10.45
C GLY A 113 7.27 22.10 10.24
N TRP A 114 7.06 21.70 8.99
CA TRP A 114 6.21 20.57 8.64
C TRP A 114 6.93 19.26 8.94
N ILE A 115 6.25 18.34 9.59
CA ILE A 115 6.86 17.07 10.00
C ILE A 115 7.34 16.26 8.79
N SER A 116 6.68 16.39 7.63
CA SER A 116 7.11 15.70 6.40
C SER A 116 8.55 16.04 5.99
N SER A 117 9.05 17.23 6.33
CA SER A 117 10.41 17.67 6.01
C SER A 117 11.49 16.81 6.68
N ASN A 118 11.16 16.14 7.78
CA ASN A 118 12.08 15.23 8.46
C ASN A 118 12.44 14.01 7.62
N MET A 119 11.64 13.64 6.61
CA MET A 119 11.97 12.55 5.68
C MET A 119 13.02 12.94 4.64
N GLY A 120 13.38 14.23 4.56
CA GLY A 120 14.38 14.74 3.63
C GLY A 120 15.71 13.99 3.73
N GLY A 121 16.23 13.57 2.58
CA GLY A 121 17.47 12.83 2.43
C GLY A 121 17.32 11.30 2.51
N MET A 122 16.16 10.78 2.96
CA MET A 122 15.91 9.35 2.87
C MET A 122 15.99 8.91 1.40
N THR A 123 16.75 7.84 1.15
CA THR A 123 16.99 7.31 -0.20
C THR A 123 16.38 5.92 -0.31
N PHE A 124 15.49 5.74 -1.28
CA PHE A 124 14.91 4.44 -1.62
C PHE A 124 15.89 3.56 -2.38
N ASP A 125 15.57 2.26 -2.47
CA ASP A 125 16.31 1.32 -3.31
C ASP A 125 16.46 1.80 -4.74
N ALA A 126 17.56 1.41 -5.39
CA ALA A 126 17.81 1.72 -6.79
C ALA A 126 16.63 1.27 -7.68
N GLY A 127 16.15 2.21 -8.49
CA GLY A 127 15.03 1.99 -9.40
C GLY A 127 13.65 2.17 -8.78
N PHE A 128 13.54 2.68 -7.55
CA PHE A 128 12.30 3.18 -6.97
C PHE A 128 12.32 4.71 -6.94
N GLU A 129 11.34 5.35 -7.56
CA GLU A 129 11.19 6.81 -7.58
C GLU A 129 9.78 7.19 -7.08
N ALA A 130 9.67 7.68 -5.86
CA ALA A 130 8.38 7.91 -5.21
C ALA A 130 7.57 9.02 -5.92
N ASP A 131 6.41 8.66 -6.47
CA ASP A 131 5.46 9.59 -7.06
C ASP A 131 4.41 10.06 -6.04
N TYR A 132 4.00 9.16 -5.14
CA TYR A 132 2.93 9.38 -4.18
C TYR A 132 3.33 8.90 -2.79
N HIS A 133 2.71 9.51 -1.77
CA HIS A 133 2.85 9.06 -0.38
C HIS A 133 1.48 8.96 0.27
N ILE A 134 1.21 7.79 0.84
CA ILE A 134 0.05 7.51 1.68
C ILE A 134 0.57 7.21 3.07
N PHE A 135 -0.06 7.77 4.10
CA PHE A 135 0.26 7.35 5.46
C PHE A 135 -0.96 7.32 6.37
N GLY A 136 -0.99 6.31 7.22
CA GLY A 136 -2.04 6.08 8.22
C GLY A 136 -1.52 6.27 9.64
N ARG A 137 -2.36 6.82 10.52
CA ARG A 137 -2.08 6.92 11.97
C ARG A 137 -3.34 7.00 12.83
N TRP A 138 -3.15 6.75 14.12
CA TRP A 138 -4.10 7.03 15.19
C TRP A 138 -3.35 7.25 16.51
N GLY A 139 -3.92 8.08 17.39
CA GLY A 139 -3.30 8.50 18.64
C GLY A 139 -3.70 7.69 19.88
N GLY A 140 -4.71 6.85 19.74
CA GLY A 140 -5.29 6.09 20.84
C GLY A 140 -6.30 5.07 20.32
N ALA A 141 -6.58 4.06 21.14
CA ALA A 141 -7.43 2.91 20.79
C ALA A 141 -8.85 3.26 20.34
N THR A 142 -9.34 4.44 20.73
CA THR A 142 -10.67 4.97 20.42
C THR A 142 -10.60 6.18 19.51
N ASP A 143 -9.42 6.61 19.10
CA ASP A 143 -9.27 7.76 18.21
C ASP A 143 -9.64 7.35 16.77
N PRO A 144 -10.09 8.31 15.94
CA PRO A 144 -10.19 8.09 14.51
C PRO A 144 -8.85 7.64 13.89
N PHE A 145 -8.90 6.63 13.03
CA PHE A 145 -7.80 6.32 12.14
C PHE A 145 -7.81 7.31 10.98
N SER A 146 -6.68 8.00 10.77
CA SER A 146 -6.56 9.08 9.79
C SER A 146 -5.56 8.72 8.72
N VAL A 147 -5.94 8.94 7.46
CA VAL A 147 -5.14 8.66 6.27
C VAL A 147 -4.96 9.94 5.46
N ASP A 148 -3.75 10.14 4.98
CA ASP A 148 -3.38 11.21 4.05
C ASP A 148 -2.85 10.59 2.76
N PHE A 149 -3.12 11.24 1.63
CA PHE A 149 -2.69 10.87 0.27
C PHE A 149 -2.10 12.10 -0.41
N ILE A 150 -0.82 12.04 -0.75
CA ILE A 150 -0.03 13.18 -1.28
C ILE A 150 0.51 12.83 -2.66
N ASN A 151 0.27 13.70 -3.64
CA ASN A 151 0.89 13.63 -4.96
C ASN A 151 2.24 14.36 -4.94
N ARG A 152 3.33 13.62 -4.79
CA ARG A 152 4.69 14.15 -4.68
C ARG A 152 5.33 14.47 -6.03
N ASN A 153 4.67 14.15 -7.15
CA ASN A 153 5.17 14.43 -8.50
C ASN A 153 5.23 15.94 -8.85
N GLY A 154 4.87 16.83 -7.92
CA GLY A 154 5.09 18.28 -8.04
C GLY A 154 6.56 18.72 -7.92
N GLY A 155 7.50 17.79 -7.74
CA GLY A 155 8.93 18.05 -7.59
C GLY A 155 9.23 18.79 -6.29
N LEU A 156 10.15 19.76 -6.33
CA LEU A 156 10.61 20.51 -5.14
C LEU A 156 9.61 21.54 -4.59
N SER A 157 8.38 21.58 -5.10
CA SER A 157 7.36 22.52 -4.62
C SER A 157 7.02 22.26 -3.15
N SER A 158 6.91 23.31 -2.34
CA SER A 158 6.48 23.17 -0.95
C SER A 158 5.03 22.74 -0.82
N MET A 159 4.18 23.10 -1.79
CA MET A 159 2.77 22.69 -1.84
C MET A 159 2.50 21.89 -3.11
N VAL A 160 1.81 20.77 -2.95
CA VAL A 160 1.35 19.89 -4.03
C VAL A 160 -0.11 19.50 -3.78
N ALA A 161 -0.73 18.81 -4.74
CA ALA A 161 -2.03 18.22 -4.50
C ALA A 161 -1.95 17.18 -3.39
N GLY A 162 -2.92 17.21 -2.46
CA GLY A 162 -2.96 16.32 -1.32
C GLY A 162 -4.36 16.26 -0.72
N SER A 163 -4.69 15.13 -0.11
CA SER A 163 -6.01 14.82 0.42
C SER A 163 -5.89 14.09 1.74
N SER A 164 -6.81 14.33 2.67
CA SER A 164 -6.84 13.65 3.97
C SER A 164 -8.26 13.29 4.39
N GLY A 165 -8.39 12.22 5.16
CA GLY A 165 -9.66 11.76 5.70
C GLY A 165 -9.44 10.94 6.97
N SER A 166 -10.50 10.82 7.77
CA SER A 166 -10.47 10.06 9.02
C SER A 166 -11.72 9.20 9.12
N SER A 167 -11.58 8.05 9.76
CA SER A 167 -12.71 7.20 10.14
C SER A 167 -13.58 7.88 11.22
N ALA A 168 -14.70 7.25 11.57
CA ALA A 168 -15.28 7.46 12.89
C ALA A 168 -14.28 6.99 14.00
N PRO A 169 -14.46 7.39 15.27
CA PRO A 169 -13.72 6.81 16.39
C PRO A 169 -13.64 5.29 16.30
N ALA A 170 -12.44 4.72 16.43
CA ALA A 170 -12.23 3.29 16.32
C ALA A 170 -13.06 2.53 17.39
N ALA A 171 -13.60 1.38 17.00
CA ALA A 171 -14.36 0.51 17.88
C ALA A 171 -13.70 -0.88 17.90
N GLY A 172 -13.19 -1.29 19.05
CA GLY A 172 -12.47 -2.56 19.17
C GLY A 172 -11.25 -2.63 18.26
N LEU A 173 -10.50 -1.53 18.11
CA LEU A 173 -9.34 -1.42 17.23
C LEU A 173 -9.64 -1.67 15.73
N ILE A 174 -10.90 -1.51 15.35
CA ILE A 174 -11.35 -1.55 13.96
C ILE A 174 -11.76 -0.13 13.56
N ALA A 175 -11.30 0.29 12.39
CA ALA A 175 -11.62 1.59 11.80
C ALA A 175 -11.90 1.42 10.30
N ASN A 176 -12.91 2.10 9.81
CA ASN A 176 -13.27 2.14 8.40
C ASN A 176 -13.58 3.57 8.00
N GLY A 177 -13.07 4.02 6.87
CA GLY A 177 -13.21 5.40 6.44
C GLY A 177 -12.97 5.59 4.95
N ALA A 178 -13.11 6.84 4.53
CA ALA A 178 -12.77 7.26 3.18
C ALA A 178 -12.15 8.65 3.23
N ILE A 179 -11.27 8.92 2.26
CA ILE A 179 -10.95 10.27 1.83
C ILE A 179 -11.90 10.57 0.67
N ASN A 180 -12.91 11.39 0.92
CA ASN A 180 -13.90 11.72 -0.10
C ASN A 180 -13.25 12.52 -1.23
N ALA A 181 -13.69 12.30 -2.48
CA ALA A 181 -13.25 13.06 -3.63
C ALA A 181 -13.41 14.57 -3.39
N GLY A 182 -12.38 15.35 -3.75
CA GLY A 182 -12.37 16.79 -3.51
C GLY A 182 -11.89 17.21 -2.12
N ASN A 183 -11.72 16.29 -1.15
CA ASN A 183 -11.07 16.63 0.12
C ASN A 183 -9.64 17.10 -0.13
N VAL A 184 -9.24 18.12 0.61
CA VAL A 184 -7.91 18.74 0.56
C VAL A 184 -7.21 18.50 1.88
N GLY A 185 -5.99 17.98 1.82
CA GLY A 185 -5.17 17.69 2.99
C GLY A 185 -4.46 18.92 3.55
N PRO A 186 -3.73 18.76 4.68
CA PRO A 186 -2.92 19.84 5.25
C PRO A 186 -1.91 20.38 4.24
N ASN A 187 -1.85 21.71 4.10
CA ASN A 187 -0.91 22.42 3.23
C ASN A 187 -0.90 22.00 1.75
N ALA A 188 -2.00 21.44 1.26
CA ALA A 188 -2.13 21.04 -0.13
C ALA A 188 -2.57 22.19 -1.05
N SER A 189 -2.08 22.19 -2.30
CA SER A 189 -2.47 23.16 -3.34
C SER A 189 -3.85 22.86 -3.95
N GLY A 190 -4.44 21.72 -3.60
CA GLY A 190 -5.70 21.21 -4.11
C GLY A 190 -5.87 19.74 -3.75
N THR A 191 -6.99 19.14 -4.16
CA THR A 191 -7.22 17.70 -3.96
C THR A 191 -6.32 16.86 -4.86
N ALA A 192 -5.85 15.73 -4.35
CA ALA A 192 -5.14 14.72 -5.14
C ALA A 192 -6.05 13.58 -5.61
N LEU A 193 -7.34 13.62 -5.26
CA LEU A 193 -8.29 12.54 -5.50
C LEU A 193 -9.47 13.01 -6.34
N THR A 194 -9.70 12.31 -7.45
CA THR A 194 -10.89 12.50 -8.31
C THR A 194 -12.02 11.54 -7.95
N GLN A 195 -11.72 10.45 -7.25
CA GLN A 195 -12.68 9.51 -6.67
C GLN A 195 -12.37 9.30 -5.19
N ASP A 196 -13.32 8.72 -4.44
CA ASP A 196 -13.08 8.39 -3.04
C ASP A 196 -11.93 7.38 -2.92
N LEU A 197 -11.01 7.60 -1.97
CA LEU A 197 -10.05 6.59 -1.51
C LEU A 197 -10.65 5.92 -0.27
N PHE A 198 -10.92 4.63 -0.34
CA PHE A 198 -11.44 3.87 0.81
C PHE A 198 -10.28 3.30 1.61
N PHE A 199 -10.39 3.30 2.94
CA PHE A 199 -9.41 2.68 3.81
C PHE A 199 -10.06 2.02 5.02
N ALA A 200 -9.37 1.02 5.55
CA ALA A 200 -9.77 0.30 6.75
C ALA A 200 -8.54 -0.17 7.53
N MET A 201 -8.74 -0.38 8.82
CA MET A 201 -7.77 -0.97 9.73
C MET A 201 -8.50 -1.99 10.60
N ASP A 202 -8.06 -3.24 10.59
CA ASP A 202 -8.35 -4.21 11.64
C ASP A 202 -7.05 -4.53 12.38
N ASN A 203 -6.87 -3.90 13.54
CA ASN A 203 -5.66 -4.01 14.33
C ASN A 203 -5.76 -5.11 15.41
N ASN A 204 -6.58 -6.14 15.21
CA ASN A 204 -6.75 -7.28 16.13
C ASN A 204 -5.91 -8.50 15.75
N ASN A 205 -4.72 -8.31 15.19
CA ASN A 205 -3.74 -9.38 15.00
C ASN A 205 -2.86 -9.57 16.26
N ALA A 206 -2.41 -10.82 16.49
CA ALA A 206 -1.42 -11.22 17.49
C ALA A 206 -0.63 -12.47 17.08
N ALA A 207 -0.72 -12.82 15.81
CA ALA A 207 0.08 -13.85 15.19
C ALA A 207 1.06 -13.18 14.23
N GLY A 208 1.88 -13.96 13.56
CA GLY A 208 2.83 -13.43 12.59
C GLY A 208 4.22 -13.31 13.18
N VAL A 209 4.82 -12.14 13.03
CA VAL A 209 6.17 -11.90 13.53
C VAL A 209 6.22 -11.77 15.06
N LEU A 210 7.42 -11.91 15.61
CA LEU A 210 7.67 -11.76 17.05
C LEU A 210 8.44 -10.47 17.32
N GLY A 211 8.52 -10.09 18.59
CA GLY A 211 9.35 -8.97 19.04
C GLY A 211 10.84 -9.30 19.03
N GLY A 212 11.65 -8.52 18.32
CA GLY A 212 13.09 -8.70 18.26
C GLY A 212 13.74 -8.19 16.97
N THR A 213 14.86 -8.81 16.64
CA THR A 213 15.60 -8.57 15.38
C THR A 213 15.89 -9.85 14.65
N GLY A 214 15.48 -11.01 15.16
CA GLY A 214 15.70 -12.29 14.51
C GLY A 214 15.04 -12.38 13.14
N ALA A 215 15.36 -13.44 12.40
CA ALA A 215 14.62 -13.76 11.20
C ALA A 215 13.17 -14.13 11.57
N ALA A 216 12.20 -13.53 10.88
CA ALA A 216 10.79 -13.83 11.09
C ALA A 216 10.40 -15.22 10.56
N ASP A 217 9.43 -15.85 11.21
CA ASP A 217 8.73 -17.01 10.64
C ASP A 217 7.78 -16.53 9.53
N GLN A 218 8.22 -16.66 8.29
CA GLN A 218 7.44 -16.24 7.12
C GLN A 218 6.15 -17.04 6.92
N VAL A 219 6.07 -18.28 7.43
CA VAL A 219 4.82 -19.05 7.35
C VAL A 219 3.80 -18.48 8.33
N ALA A 220 4.23 -18.10 9.53
CA ALA A 220 3.38 -17.43 10.50
C ALA A 220 2.94 -16.04 10.00
N ALA A 221 3.87 -15.24 9.47
CA ALA A 221 3.57 -13.91 8.93
C ALA A 221 2.55 -13.98 7.76
N ALA A 222 2.75 -14.88 6.80
CA ALA A 222 1.80 -15.05 5.68
C ALA A 222 0.41 -15.58 6.10
N ALA A 223 0.29 -16.15 7.30
CA ALA A 223 -0.98 -16.63 7.83
C ALA A 223 -1.84 -15.50 8.44
N VAL A 224 -1.27 -14.33 8.72
CA VAL A 224 -2.03 -13.17 9.21
C VAL A 224 -2.95 -12.66 8.10
N THR A 225 -4.18 -12.27 8.49
CA THR A 225 -5.22 -11.84 7.56
C THR A 225 -5.82 -10.48 7.88
N THR A 226 -5.42 -9.82 8.96
CA THR A 226 -5.94 -8.51 9.37
C THR A 226 -4.83 -7.47 9.37
N GLY A 227 -5.20 -6.20 9.19
CA GLY A 227 -4.26 -5.08 9.15
C GLY A 227 -4.83 -3.87 8.42
N PHE A 228 -3.97 -3.10 7.77
CA PHE A 228 -4.35 -1.90 7.02
C PHE A 228 -4.70 -2.26 5.57
N GLU A 229 -5.86 -1.78 5.11
CA GLU A 229 -6.33 -1.98 3.75
C GLU A 229 -6.73 -0.64 3.13
N PHE A 230 -6.42 -0.44 1.84
CA PHE A 230 -6.94 0.71 1.11
C PHE A 230 -7.22 0.40 -0.36
N SER A 231 -8.04 1.25 -0.99
CA SER A 231 -8.18 1.31 -2.43
C SER A 231 -8.10 2.72 -2.97
N VAL A 232 -7.37 2.90 -4.06
CA VAL A 232 -7.21 4.17 -4.77
C VAL A 232 -7.49 3.96 -6.27
N ASP A 233 -8.07 4.96 -6.92
CA ASP A 233 -8.30 4.91 -8.35
C ASP A 233 -6.96 4.97 -9.10
N LEU A 234 -6.80 4.17 -10.16
CA LEU A 234 -5.59 4.23 -10.97
C LEU A 234 -5.40 5.63 -11.56
N ALA A 235 -6.49 6.34 -11.90
CA ALA A 235 -6.42 7.69 -12.42
C ALA A 235 -5.77 8.69 -11.43
N ASP A 236 -5.88 8.44 -10.14
CA ASP A 236 -5.31 9.28 -9.08
C ASP A 236 -3.83 8.95 -8.79
N ILE A 237 -3.33 7.81 -9.28
CA ILE A 237 -1.91 7.40 -9.23
C ILE A 237 -1.24 7.38 -10.61
N GLY A 238 -1.67 8.27 -11.51
CA GLY A 238 -1.02 8.48 -12.81
C GLY A 238 -1.47 7.54 -13.93
N ASN A 239 -2.52 6.76 -13.68
CA ASN A 239 -3.17 5.83 -14.60
C ASN A 239 -2.23 4.79 -15.24
N PRO A 240 -1.48 4.01 -14.42
CA PRO A 240 -0.61 2.95 -14.92
C PRO A 240 -1.39 1.95 -15.77
N GLY A 241 -0.97 1.80 -17.03
CA GLY A 241 -1.67 0.99 -18.03
C GLY A 241 -1.34 -0.50 -17.92
N ILE A 242 -2.12 -1.33 -18.64
CA ILE A 242 -1.85 -2.76 -18.74
C ILE A 242 -0.40 -3.01 -19.19
N GLY A 243 0.31 -3.86 -18.45
CA GLY A 243 1.70 -4.22 -18.68
C GLY A 243 2.71 -3.35 -17.93
N SER A 244 2.28 -2.29 -17.23
CA SER A 244 3.14 -1.57 -16.30
C SER A 244 3.24 -2.30 -14.96
N THR A 245 4.24 -1.90 -14.19
CA THR A 245 4.47 -2.34 -12.82
C THR A 245 4.33 -1.14 -11.89
N ILE A 246 3.56 -1.31 -10.83
CA ILE A 246 3.48 -0.36 -9.71
C ILE A 246 4.41 -0.91 -8.62
N LYS A 247 5.30 -0.10 -8.08
CA LYS A 247 6.15 -0.47 -6.94
C LYS A 247 5.64 0.21 -5.69
N ILE A 248 5.66 -0.51 -4.58
CA ILE A 248 5.16 -0.01 -3.30
C ILE A 248 6.19 -0.30 -2.21
N SER A 249 6.70 0.76 -1.58
CA SER A 249 7.52 0.69 -0.36
C SER A 249 6.62 0.98 0.83
N ALA A 250 6.35 -0.03 1.65
CA ALA A 250 5.50 0.10 2.84
C ALA A 250 6.32 -0.15 4.11
N MET A 251 6.31 0.79 5.06
CA MET A 251 7.15 0.75 6.24
C MET A 251 6.58 1.51 7.44
N VAL A 252 6.99 1.11 8.65
CA VAL A 252 6.58 1.76 9.90
C VAL A 252 7.64 2.74 10.39
N GLY A 253 7.22 3.96 10.68
CA GLY A 253 8.04 4.98 11.33
C GLY A 253 7.33 5.60 12.53
N ASN A 254 8.04 6.46 13.25
CA ASN A 254 7.44 7.22 14.35
C ASN A 254 6.55 8.38 13.86
N GLY A 255 5.84 9.01 14.80
CA GLY A 255 4.93 10.11 14.50
C GLY A 255 5.59 11.35 13.89
N ASP A 256 6.87 11.59 14.15
CA ASP A 256 7.57 12.75 13.63
C ASP A 256 8.29 12.49 12.29
N HIS A 257 8.10 11.32 11.65
CA HIS A 257 8.82 10.92 10.44
C HIS A 257 10.35 11.11 10.54
N ASN A 258 10.94 10.88 11.71
CA ASN A 258 12.37 11.08 11.95
C ASN A 258 13.04 9.90 12.65
N TYR A 259 12.33 8.78 12.78
CA TYR A 259 12.86 7.51 13.24
C TYR A 259 12.15 6.36 12.55
N MET A 260 12.89 5.55 11.80
CA MET A 260 12.37 4.39 11.09
C MET A 260 12.52 3.10 11.91
N SER A 261 11.45 2.31 11.92
CA SER A 261 11.47 0.94 12.44
C SER A 261 12.28 0.01 11.53
N ASN A 262 12.48 -1.24 11.95
CA ASN A 262 12.95 -2.32 11.07
C ASN A 262 11.82 -2.97 10.24
N GLN A 263 10.60 -2.45 10.32
CA GLN A 263 9.43 -3.01 9.67
C GLN A 263 9.20 -2.43 8.26
N PHE A 264 9.63 -3.19 7.24
CA PHE A 264 9.42 -2.91 5.81
C PHE A 264 8.80 -4.15 5.11
N LEU A 265 7.87 -3.94 4.18
CA LEU A 265 7.36 -5.00 3.29
C LEU A 265 8.11 -4.95 1.94
N GLY A 266 8.88 -6.00 1.69
CA GLY A 266 10.13 -6.00 0.92
C GLY A 266 11.26 -6.56 1.78
N GLY A 267 11.15 -6.36 3.10
CA GLY A 267 11.88 -7.05 4.14
C GLY A 267 13.29 -6.49 4.36
N LEU A 268 13.77 -6.63 5.59
CA LEU A 268 15.18 -6.46 5.95
C LEU A 268 15.76 -7.81 6.37
N ALA A 269 17.08 -7.95 6.30
CA ALA A 269 17.72 -9.19 6.74
C ALA A 269 17.43 -9.47 8.22
N GLY A 270 17.27 -10.76 8.57
CA GLY A 270 17.28 -11.16 9.98
C GLY A 270 18.58 -10.71 10.65
N GLY A 271 18.44 -10.07 11.80
CA GLY A 271 19.49 -9.38 12.56
C GLY A 271 19.43 -7.86 12.45
N THR A 272 18.65 -7.32 11.51
CA THR A 272 18.52 -5.86 11.34
C THR A 272 17.62 -5.25 12.42
N GLY A 273 18.21 -4.35 13.22
CA GLY A 273 17.49 -3.50 14.16
C GLY A 273 16.79 -2.35 13.47
N ASN A 274 16.10 -1.50 14.25
CA ASN A 274 15.51 -0.26 13.78
C ASN A 274 16.55 0.53 12.98
N LEU A 275 16.11 1.19 11.91
CA LEU A 275 17.01 2.00 11.11
C LEU A 275 17.25 3.36 11.76
N GLY A 276 16.32 3.84 12.60
CA GLY A 276 16.41 5.17 13.18
C GLY A 276 16.38 6.25 12.11
N GLY A 277 17.14 7.33 12.32
CA GLY A 277 17.35 8.40 11.35
C GLY A 277 18.69 8.30 10.61
N ASP A 278 19.60 7.43 11.07
CA ASP A 278 20.95 7.24 10.53
C ASP A 278 21.14 5.93 9.75
N GLY A 279 20.09 5.10 9.62
CA GLY A 279 20.18 3.78 8.98
C GLY A 279 20.77 2.69 9.88
N ALA A 280 21.19 3.01 11.11
CA ALA A 280 21.87 2.11 12.04
C ALA A 280 21.24 2.08 13.44
N GLY A 281 20.04 2.68 13.59
CA GLY A 281 19.23 2.67 14.81
C GLY A 281 19.39 3.91 15.71
N GLY A 282 20.25 4.86 15.33
CA GLY A 282 20.43 6.12 16.00
C GLY A 282 19.37 7.15 15.61
N PHE A 283 18.94 7.97 16.57
CA PHE A 283 18.06 9.11 16.30
C PHE A 283 18.88 10.34 15.90
N THR A 284 18.55 10.94 14.76
CA THR A 284 19.23 12.14 14.23
C THR A 284 18.29 13.33 14.05
N GLY A 285 16.98 13.16 14.30
CA GLY A 285 15.96 14.18 14.07
C GLY A 285 15.46 14.27 12.62
N THR A 286 16.04 13.51 11.70
CA THR A 286 15.62 13.38 10.29
C THR A 286 15.87 11.95 9.81
N LEU A 287 15.44 11.60 8.59
CA LEU A 287 15.76 10.33 7.94
C LEU A 287 16.90 10.47 6.92
N SER A 288 17.67 11.56 6.97
CA SER A 288 18.67 11.86 5.94
C SER A 288 19.85 10.88 5.90
N GLY A 289 20.02 10.05 6.94
CA GLY A 289 21.03 8.98 6.95
C GLY A 289 20.48 7.62 6.50
N VAL A 290 19.18 7.50 6.26
CA VAL A 290 18.57 6.24 5.79
C VAL A 290 18.74 6.13 4.28
N ASP A 291 19.56 5.15 3.85
CA ASP A 291 19.74 4.78 2.45
C ASP A 291 19.47 3.29 2.28
N LEU A 292 18.36 2.96 1.61
CA LEU A 292 17.89 1.58 1.49
C LEU A 292 18.82 0.71 0.62
N ASN A 293 19.66 1.33 -0.22
CA ASN A 293 20.67 0.62 -1.01
C ASN A 293 21.76 -0.06 -0.15
N GLN A 294 21.81 0.25 1.15
CA GLN A 294 22.73 -0.39 2.10
C GLN A 294 22.21 -1.74 2.60
N PHE A 295 20.95 -2.08 2.34
CA PHE A 295 20.34 -3.34 2.74
C PHE A 295 20.22 -4.28 1.53
N ALA A 296 20.23 -5.58 1.81
CA ALA A 296 20.10 -6.57 0.75
C ALA A 296 18.65 -6.72 0.30
N GLY A 297 18.45 -6.91 -1.00
CA GLY A 297 17.12 -7.01 -1.61
C GLY A 297 16.54 -5.63 -1.91
N ASN A 298 15.24 -5.59 -2.20
CA ASN A 298 14.50 -4.35 -2.39
C ASN A 298 13.50 -4.24 -1.23
N GLN A 299 13.44 -3.08 -0.58
CA GLN A 299 12.46 -2.75 0.46
C GLN A 299 11.12 -2.27 -0.13
N TYR A 300 10.79 -2.74 -1.34
CA TYR A 300 9.51 -2.57 -2.00
C TYR A 300 9.03 -3.88 -2.62
N PHE A 301 7.72 -3.96 -2.89
CA PHE A 301 7.11 -5.04 -3.66
C PHE A 301 6.42 -4.51 -4.92
N GLU A 302 6.18 -5.40 -5.87
CA GLU A 302 5.69 -5.05 -7.21
C GLU A 302 4.28 -5.57 -7.46
N VAL A 303 3.45 -4.72 -8.08
CA VAL A 303 2.09 -5.04 -8.53
C VAL A 303 2.04 -4.88 -10.04
N ASN A 304 1.87 -5.99 -10.76
CA ASN A 304 1.75 -5.95 -12.21
C ASN A 304 0.31 -5.61 -12.63
N VAL A 305 0.15 -4.58 -13.46
CA VAL A 305 -1.15 -4.21 -14.01
C VAL A 305 -1.49 -5.17 -15.14
N VAL A 306 -2.29 -6.20 -14.83
CA VAL A 306 -2.70 -7.23 -15.78
C VAL A 306 -4.11 -6.98 -16.31
N PRO A 307 -4.46 -7.48 -17.51
CA PRO A 307 -5.83 -7.45 -17.98
C PRO A 307 -6.75 -8.21 -17.02
N GLU A 308 -7.95 -7.69 -16.80
CA GLU A 308 -8.94 -8.39 -15.99
C GLU A 308 -9.26 -9.78 -16.57
N PRO A 309 -9.56 -10.79 -15.74
CA PRO A 309 -9.87 -12.15 -16.20
C PRO A 309 -10.98 -12.22 -17.26
N ALA A 310 -11.99 -11.34 -17.16
CA ALA A 310 -13.06 -11.23 -18.16
C ALA A 310 -12.52 -10.77 -19.54
N THR A 311 -11.57 -9.84 -19.56
CA THR A 311 -10.89 -9.38 -20.77
C THR A 311 -10.10 -10.51 -21.42
N MET A 312 -9.40 -11.32 -20.62
CA MET A 312 -8.68 -12.50 -21.12
C MET A 312 -9.62 -13.58 -21.70
N ALA A 313 -10.78 -13.80 -21.08
CA ALA A 313 -11.78 -14.74 -21.59
C ALA A 313 -12.34 -14.30 -22.96
N ILE A 314 -12.59 -13.01 -23.16
CA ILE A 314 -13.05 -12.45 -24.44
C ILE A 314 -11.98 -12.64 -25.53
N PHE A 315 -10.70 -12.36 -25.23
CA PHE A 315 -9.62 -12.59 -26.18
C PHE A 315 -9.46 -14.07 -26.55
N GLY A 316 -9.55 -14.97 -25.56
CA GLY A 316 -9.52 -16.42 -25.80
C GLY A 316 -10.65 -16.90 -26.72
N ILE A 317 -11.87 -16.41 -26.51
CA ILE A 317 -13.03 -16.71 -27.35
C ILE A 317 -12.86 -16.14 -28.76
N ALA A 318 -12.38 -14.90 -28.89
CA ALA A 318 -12.13 -14.26 -30.19
C ALA A 318 -11.06 -15.01 -31.00
N ALA A 319 -9.98 -15.44 -30.35
CA ALA A 319 -8.93 -16.24 -30.97
C ALA A 319 -9.46 -17.60 -31.46
N LEU A 320 -10.27 -18.29 -30.64
CA LEU A 320 -10.93 -19.54 -31.03
C LEU A 320 -11.88 -19.36 -32.21
N ALA A 321 -12.66 -18.26 -32.25
CA ALA A 321 -13.54 -17.93 -33.36
C ALA A 321 -12.77 -17.64 -34.66
N ALA A 322 -11.65 -16.93 -34.58
CA ALA A 322 -10.77 -16.64 -35.72
C ALA A 322 -10.10 -17.90 -36.28
N LEU A 323 -9.60 -18.79 -35.41
CA LEU A 323 -9.05 -20.09 -35.79
C LEU A 323 -10.09 -20.99 -36.46
N ARG A 324 -11.35 -20.94 -36.01
CA ARG A 324 -12.44 -21.70 -36.60
C ARG A 324 -12.86 -21.19 -37.99
N LYS A 325 -12.71 -19.89 -38.27
CA LYS A 325 -12.91 -19.32 -39.61
C LYS A 325 -11.80 -19.67 -40.60
N ARG A 326 -10.57 -19.92 -40.13
CA ARG A 326 -9.43 -20.33 -40.98
C ARG A 326 -9.44 -21.81 -41.37
N LYS A 327 -10.24 -22.64 -40.70
CA LYS A 327 -10.40 -24.08 -40.99
C LYS A 327 -11.61 -24.42 -41.86
N LYS A 328 -12.31 -23.41 -42.39
CA LYS A 328 -13.32 -23.53 -43.44
C LYS A 328 -12.79 -22.90 -44.70
#